data_AF-A0A2S2BVF1-F1
#
_entry.id   AF-A0A2S2BVF1-F1
#
_cell.length_a   1.000
_cell.length_b   1.000
_cell.length_c   1.000
_cell.angle_alpha   90.00
_cell.angle_beta   90.00
_cell.angle_gamma   90.00
#
_symmetry.space_group_name_H-M   'P 1'
#
loop_
_entity.id
_entity.type
_entity.pdbx_description
1 polymer ?
#
loop_
_entity_poly.entity_id
_entity_poly.type
_entity_poly.pdbx_seq_one_letter_code
_entity_poly.pdbx_strand_id
1 'polypeptide(L)' 'MINKAAALKCVYLAIMSLDPTGTARQRWSNRWKAALNAFEITFDGRLSTGRK' A
#
# COMPACT_ATOMS: atom_id res chain seq x y z
N MET A 1 1.72 -25.38 14.02
CA MET A 1 2.25 -24.03 14.30
C MET A 1 2.55 -23.35 12.97
N ILE A 2 1.66 -22.46 12.51
CA ILE A 2 1.90 -21.70 11.28
C ILE A 2 2.96 -20.64 11.63
N ASN A 3 4.19 -20.87 11.17
CA ASN A 3 5.27 -19.90 11.26
C ASN A 3 4.81 -18.62 10.53
N LYS A 4 4.71 -17.49 11.23
CA LYS A 4 4.19 -16.22 10.70
C LYS A 4 4.85 -15.82 9.38
N ALA A 5 6.13 -16.18 9.20
CA ALA A 5 6.87 -15.95 7.97
C ALA A 5 6.36 -16.81 6.79
N ALA A 6 5.89 -18.03 7.03
CA ALA A 6 5.35 -18.91 6.00
C ALA A 6 3.97 -18.43 5.50
N ALA A 7 3.10 -18.01 6.41
CA ALA A 7 1.80 -17.45 6.05
C ALA A 7 1.94 -16.19 5.17
N LEU A 8 2.87 -15.30 5.53
CA LEU A 8 3.12 -14.08 4.77
C LEU A 8 3.65 -14.37 3.36
N LYS A 9 4.56 -15.35 3.23
CA LYS A 9 5.07 -15.79 1.92
C LYS A 9 3.95 -16.37 1.05
N CYS A 10 3.06 -17.20 1.62
CA CYS A 10 1.92 -17.75 0.88
C CYS A 10 0.98 -16.65 0.35
N VAL A 11 0.64 -15.67 1.20
CA VAL A 11 -0.22 -14.54 0.80
C VAL A 11 0.47 -13.69 -0.27
N TYR A 12 1.77 -13.41 -0.11
CA TYR A 12 2.55 -12.66 -1.10
C TYR A 12 2.55 -13.33 -2.47
N LEU A 13 2.83 -14.64 -2.51
CA LEU A 13 2.83 -15.41 -3.74
C LEU A 13 1.44 -15.49 -4.38
N ALA A 14 0.38 -15.65 -3.59
CA ALA A 14 -1.00 -15.66 -4.09
C ALA A 14 -1.39 -14.32 -4.74
N ILE A 15 -1.02 -13.20 -4.11
CA ILE A 15 -1.28 -11.86 -4.65
C ILE A 15 -0.46 -11.61 -5.93
N MET A 16 0.81 -12.03 -5.95
CA MET A 16 1.67 -11.88 -7.13
C MET A 16 1.22 -12.76 -8.31
N SER A 17 0.73 -13.97 -8.05
CA SER A 17 0.17 -14.83 -9.10
C SER A 17 -1.14 -14.28 -9.66
N LEU A 18 -1.90 -13.52 -8.88
CA LEU A 18 -3.17 -12.92 -9.29
C LEU A 18 -2.97 -11.66 -10.16
N ASP A 19 -1.90 -10.90 -9.93
CA ASP A 19 -1.55 -9.71 -10.72
C ASP A 19 -0.07 -9.76 -11.16
N PRO A 20 0.29 -10.70 -12.06
CA PRO A 20 1.68 -10.91 -12.48
C PRO A 20 2.25 -9.69 -13.23
N THR A 21 1.38 -8.85 -13.80
CA THR A 21 1.74 -7.64 -14.54
C THR A 21 1.78 -6.39 -13.65
N GLY A 22 1.40 -6.49 -12.36
CA GLY A 22 1.35 -5.36 -11.42
C GLY A 22 0.37 -4.25 -11.80
N THR A 23 -0.53 -4.52 -12.75
CA THR A 23 -1.42 -3.51 -13.33
C THR A 23 -2.55 -3.18 -12.37
N ALA A 24 -3.03 -4.15 -11.58
CA ALA A 24 -4.02 -3.90 -10.54
C ALA A 24 -3.43 -3.06 -9.40
N ARG A 25 -2.17 -3.33 -8.99
CA ARG A 25 -1.44 -2.48 -8.03
C ARG A 25 -1.32 -1.03 -8.54
N GLN A 26 -0.94 -0.82 -9.79
CA GLN A 26 -0.77 0.51 -10.36
C GLN A 26 -2.12 1.25 -10.49
N ARG A 27 -3.18 0.56 -10.92
CA ARG A 27 -4.54 1.12 -10.96
C ARG A 27 -5.04 1.51 -9.57
N TRP A 28 -4.77 0.69 -8.56
CA TRP A 28 -5.13 0.99 -7.19
C TRP A 28 -4.36 2.20 -6.67
N SER A 29 -3.03 2.22 -6.81
CA SER A 29 -2.21 3.36 -6.41
C SER A 29 -2.66 4.66 -7.08
N ASN A 30 -2.91 4.64 -8.39
CA ASN A 30 -3.40 5.80 -9.14
C ASN A 30 -4.80 6.25 -8.69
N ARG A 31 -5.71 5.32 -8.40
CA ARG A 31 -7.05 5.61 -7.89
C ARG A 31 -7.01 6.33 -6.54
N TRP A 32 -6.08 5.95 -5.67
CA TRP A 32 -5.94 6.55 -4.34
C TRP A 32 -5.03 7.78 -4.30
N LYS A 33 -4.21 8.00 -5.33
CA LYS A 33 -3.27 9.12 -5.40
C LYS A 33 -3.93 10.48 -5.19
N ALA A 34 -5.08 10.74 -5.81
CA ALA A 34 -5.79 12.00 -5.65
C ALA A 34 -6.31 12.19 -4.20
N ALA A 35 -6.86 11.13 -3.60
CA ALA A 35 -7.32 11.16 -2.21
C ALA A 35 -6.17 11.34 -1.22
N LEU A 36 -5.02 10.70 -1.47
CA LEU A 36 -3.81 10.85 -0.67
C LEU A 36 -3.21 12.24 -0.79
N ASN A 37 -3.15 12.81 -2.00
CA ASN A 37 -2.71 14.20 -2.19
C ASN A 37 -3.65 15.19 -1.48
N ALA A 38 -4.96 14.99 -1.58
CA ALA A 38 -5.93 15.83 -0.88
C ALA A 38 -5.83 15.67 0.65
N PHE A 39 -5.55 14.46 1.12
CA PHE A 39 -5.26 14.18 2.53
C PHE A 39 -3.97 14.90 2.97
N GLU A 40 -2.87 14.79 2.24
CA GLU A 40 -1.64 15.52 2.54
C GLU A 40 -1.87 17.03 2.64
N ILE A 41 -2.61 17.63 1.70
CA ILE A 41 -2.93 19.07 1.73
C ILE A 41 -3.80 19.44 2.94
N THR A 42 -4.81 18.62 3.24
CA THR A 42 -5.75 18.88 4.35
C THR A 42 -5.08 18.69 5.72
N PHE A 43 -4.08 17.82 5.80
CA PHE A 43 -3.33 17.50 7.01
C PHE A 43 -1.91 18.08 7.04
N ASP A 44 -1.56 18.99 6.12
CA ASP A 44 -0.23 19.61 5.93
C ASP A 44 0.27 20.39 7.16
N GLY A 45 -0.60 20.63 8.15
CA GLY A 45 -0.26 21.21 9.46
C GLY A 45 -0.31 20.26 10.66
N ARG A 46 -0.73 19.00 10.49
CA ARG A 46 -0.90 18.02 11.61
C ARG A 46 0.14 16.91 11.63
N LEU A 47 0.80 16.61 10.51
CA LEU A 47 1.85 15.57 10.42
C LEU A 47 3.28 16.13 10.61
N SER A 48 3.44 17.44 10.82
CA SER A 48 4.74 18.09 11.08
C SER A 48 5.33 17.76 12.46
N THR A 49 4.62 17.07 13.35
CA THR A 49 5.14 16.59 14.64
C THR A 49 5.93 15.27 14.49
N GLY A 50 6.78 15.15 13.48
CA GLY A 50 7.54 13.92 13.28
C GLY A 50 8.53 13.84 12.13
N ARG A 51 8.81 14.93 11.41
CA ARG A 51 9.99 15.00 10.52
C ARG A 51 11.16 15.53 11.34
N LYS A 52 11.87 14.63 12.04
CA LYS A 52 13.27 14.80 12.41
C LYS A 52 14.11 13.93 11.48
#